data_AF-A0A7C2K5S8-F1
#
_entry.id   AF-A0A7C2K5S8-F1
#
_cell.length_a   1.000
_cell.length_b   1.000
_cell.length_c   1.000
_cell.angle_alpha   90.00
_cell.angle_beta   90.00
_cell.angle_gamma   90.00
#
_symmetry.space_group_name_H-M   'P 1'
#
loop_
_entity.id
_entity.type
_entity.pdbx_description
1 polymer ?
#
loop_
_entity_poly.entity_id
_entity_poly.type
_entity_poly.pdbx_seq_one_letter_code
_entity_poly.pdbx_strand_id
1 'polypeptide(L)'
;MLKPKETEALYFLRQYPKQKVAVSFSGGKDSLVALHLAYRSGIKRAVFSDTTIESKKTIDFVKEVETVFGIDIEILRPRKSFWDLAIQLGPPSINSRWCCPTIKFQQLNEYARNNGIQYYITGLRKSESLIRKDYKKVDKNPMLPNVIQLNPIIDWSEKDVWEYIKKHDLPSPPTYEDGLSRNGCVICPYKSQKEIEKLKELEPDIWNRFEEFLKFYAQKLELPDLKEFLNGGWRFWRPPTKRKIVGRLNSDGKLELTNGLGKKEFRLLGILNGNKIPRRKIKILIEKEVNCIGCGACLSLCPTGAIKINDEGVVDVELEKCNHCYSCLNTKKLRGSCVGRNYKLEVFLLQYS
;
A
#
# COMPACT_ATOMS: atom_id res chain seq x y z
N MET A 1 -25.02 21.69 -7.98
CA MET A 1 -25.51 22.20 -6.68
C MET A 1 -24.95 21.34 -5.57
N LEU A 2 -24.25 21.92 -4.58
CA LEU A 2 -23.54 21.20 -3.52
C LEU A 2 -24.47 20.62 -2.43
N LYS A 3 -25.53 21.34 -2.05
CA LYS A 3 -26.43 20.95 -0.94
C LYS A 3 -27.11 19.57 -1.13
N PRO A 4 -27.61 19.19 -2.32
CA PRO A 4 -28.12 17.84 -2.55
C PRO A 4 -27.05 16.75 -2.37
N LYS A 5 -25.85 16.97 -2.93
CA LYS A 5 -24.72 16.03 -2.83
C LYS A 5 -24.28 15.81 -1.38
N GLU A 6 -24.21 16.88 -0.60
CA GLU A 6 -23.93 16.83 0.84
C GLU A 6 -24.97 16.00 1.59
N THR A 7 -26.25 16.25 1.34
CA THR A 7 -27.37 15.54 1.99
C THR A 7 -27.33 14.04 1.65
N GLU A 8 -27.09 13.71 0.38
CA GLU A 8 -26.96 12.33 -0.10
C GLU A 8 -25.79 11.60 0.56
N ALA A 9 -24.65 12.27 0.72
CA ALA A 9 -23.48 11.71 1.39
C ALA A 9 -23.74 11.42 2.87
N LEU A 10 -24.37 12.36 3.59
CA LEU A 10 -24.73 12.17 5.00
C LEU A 10 -25.75 11.04 5.19
N TYR A 11 -26.79 10.98 4.35
CA TYR A 11 -27.77 9.90 4.40
C TYR A 11 -27.13 8.54 4.16
N PHE A 12 -26.24 8.45 3.16
CA PHE A 12 -25.50 7.24 2.84
C PHE A 12 -24.63 6.74 4.01
N LEU A 13 -23.87 7.62 4.65
CA LEU A 13 -22.98 7.23 5.74
C LEU A 13 -23.74 6.78 7.01
N ARG A 14 -24.93 7.36 7.26
CA ARG A 14 -25.78 6.98 8.41
C ARG A 14 -26.34 5.56 8.33
N GLN A 15 -26.29 4.91 7.17
CA GLN A 15 -26.77 3.53 7.00
C GLN A 15 -25.83 2.48 7.59
N TYR A 16 -24.60 2.85 7.98
CA TYR A 16 -23.57 1.90 8.39
C TYR A 16 -23.36 1.89 9.91
N PRO A 17 -23.03 0.72 10.50
CA PRO A 17 -22.78 0.60 11.94
C PRO A 17 -21.49 1.34 12.33
N LYS A 18 -21.64 2.51 12.97
CA LYS A 18 -20.55 3.45 13.32
C LYS A 18 -19.33 2.77 13.96
N GLN A 19 -19.56 1.79 14.84
CA GLN A 19 -18.54 1.02 15.55
C GLN A 19 -17.65 0.15 14.64
N LYS A 20 -18.10 -0.15 13.41
CA LYS A 20 -17.38 -0.96 12.41
C LYS A 20 -16.86 -0.13 11.23
N VAL A 21 -16.94 1.19 11.32
CA VAL A 21 -16.50 2.11 10.27
C VAL A 21 -15.31 2.93 10.77
N ALA A 22 -14.32 3.12 9.91
CA ALA A 22 -13.25 4.09 10.11
C ALA A 22 -13.04 4.90 8.82
N VAL A 23 -12.54 6.12 8.94
CA VAL A 23 -12.13 6.92 7.79
C VAL A 23 -10.66 6.65 7.48
N SER A 24 -10.33 6.28 6.25
CA SER A 24 -8.93 6.25 5.78
C SER A 24 -8.53 7.65 5.35
N PHE A 25 -8.07 8.46 6.29
CA PHE A 25 -7.69 9.85 6.08
C PHE A 25 -6.25 9.93 5.54
N SER A 26 -6.01 10.74 4.50
CA SER A 26 -4.69 10.87 3.88
C SER A 26 -4.06 12.26 4.04
N GLY A 27 -4.70 13.16 4.80
CA GLY A 27 -4.26 14.56 4.92
C GLY A 27 -4.49 15.39 3.64
N GLY A 28 -5.24 14.88 2.66
CA GLY A 28 -5.58 15.60 1.43
C GLY A 28 -7.00 16.15 1.43
N LYS A 29 -7.28 17.12 0.56
CA LYS A 29 -8.58 17.83 0.46
C LYS A 29 -9.79 16.89 0.35
N ASP A 30 -9.69 15.86 -0.49
CA ASP A 30 -10.81 14.96 -0.76
C ASP A 30 -11.09 14.05 0.46
N SER A 31 -10.03 13.59 1.12
CA SER A 31 -10.13 12.81 2.36
C SER A 31 -10.61 13.63 3.56
N LEU A 32 -10.29 14.94 3.59
CA LEU A 32 -10.80 15.87 4.60
C LEU A 32 -12.32 16.03 4.50
N VAL A 33 -12.84 16.23 3.29
CA VAL A 33 -14.30 16.30 3.07
C VAL A 33 -14.98 14.99 3.48
N ALA A 34 -14.42 13.84 3.10
CA ALA A 34 -14.95 12.55 3.50
C ALA A 34 -14.93 12.36 5.03
N LEU A 35 -13.86 12.80 5.70
CA LEU A 35 -13.73 12.79 7.15
C LEU A 35 -14.77 13.68 7.83
N HIS A 36 -14.95 14.92 7.35
CA HIS A 36 -15.93 15.84 7.91
C HIS A 36 -17.38 15.35 7.72
N LEU A 37 -17.70 14.76 6.57
CA LEU A 37 -19.00 14.11 6.34
C LEU A 37 -19.24 12.91 7.28
N ALA A 38 -18.19 12.12 7.54
CA ALA A 38 -18.24 11.01 8.49
C ALA A 38 -18.45 11.50 9.92
N TYR A 39 -17.69 12.52 10.34
CA TYR A 39 -17.82 13.19 11.64
C TYR A 39 -19.24 13.68 11.88
N ARG A 40 -19.83 14.41 10.92
CA ARG A 40 -21.22 14.89 10.97
C ARG A 40 -22.28 13.78 10.89
N SER A 41 -21.88 12.57 10.52
CA SER A 41 -22.72 11.37 10.57
C SER A 41 -22.54 10.58 11.88
N GLY A 42 -21.69 11.08 12.80
CA GLY A 42 -21.40 10.47 14.10
C GLY A 42 -20.29 9.42 14.06
N ILE A 43 -19.47 9.38 13.00
CA ILE A 43 -18.32 8.48 12.87
C ILE A 43 -17.07 9.30 13.22
N LYS A 44 -16.50 9.04 14.40
CA LYS A 44 -15.35 9.79 14.94
C LYS A 44 -14.01 9.05 14.86
N ARG A 45 -13.98 7.88 14.23
CA ARG A 45 -12.78 7.05 14.10
C ARG A 45 -12.13 7.28 12.74
N ALA A 46 -10.87 7.66 12.73
CA ALA A 46 -10.08 7.75 11.51
C ALA A 46 -8.70 7.12 11.70
N VAL A 47 -8.06 6.82 10.58
CA VAL A 47 -6.68 6.33 10.53
C VAL A 47 -5.90 7.09 9.48
N PHE A 48 -4.63 7.37 9.79
CA PHE A 48 -3.64 7.89 8.85
C PHE A 48 -2.52 6.87 8.68
N SER A 49 -2.25 6.45 7.45
CA SER A 49 -1.16 5.51 7.16
C SER A 49 0.12 6.27 6.85
N ASP A 50 0.98 6.42 7.85
CA ASP A 50 2.30 7.04 7.73
C ASP A 50 3.24 6.15 6.92
N THR A 51 3.67 6.62 5.75
CA THR A 51 4.55 5.87 4.87
C THR A 51 6.03 6.03 5.18
N THR A 52 6.39 6.71 6.28
CA THR A 52 7.76 7.06 6.71
C THR A 52 8.49 8.06 5.81
N ILE A 53 7.81 8.54 4.77
CA ILE A 53 8.26 9.57 3.82
C ILE A 53 7.11 10.52 3.47
N GLU A 54 6.21 10.75 4.43
CA GLU A 54 5.18 11.79 4.32
C GLU A 54 5.82 13.17 4.53
N SER A 55 5.24 14.19 3.92
CA SER A 55 5.66 15.58 4.15
C SER A 55 5.40 15.97 5.60
N LYS A 56 6.29 16.76 6.19
CA LYS A 56 6.10 17.29 7.55
C LYS A 56 4.79 18.09 7.66
N LYS A 57 4.49 18.93 6.67
CA LYS A 57 3.23 19.70 6.60
C LYS A 57 2.00 18.78 6.62
N THR A 58 2.08 17.59 5.99
CA THR A 58 0.97 16.62 6.00
C THR A 58 0.76 16.01 7.37
N ILE A 59 1.84 15.65 8.07
CA ILE A 59 1.75 15.08 9.43
C ILE A 59 1.20 16.13 10.41
N ASP A 60 1.69 17.37 10.33
CA ASP A 60 1.22 18.47 11.17
C ASP A 60 -0.26 18.77 10.93
N PHE A 61 -0.68 18.79 9.66
CA PHE A 61 -2.10 18.95 9.29
C PHE A 61 -2.99 17.82 9.82
N VAL A 62 -2.51 16.57 9.84
CA VAL A 62 -3.30 15.46 10.41
C VAL A 62 -3.59 15.70 11.89
N LYS A 63 -2.60 16.17 12.65
CA LYS A 63 -2.76 16.50 14.08
C LYS A 63 -3.65 17.73 14.30
N GLU A 64 -3.55 18.72 13.42
CA GLU A 64 -4.44 19.88 13.45
C GLU A 64 -5.90 19.45 13.26
N VAL A 65 -6.19 18.63 12.25
CA VAL A 65 -7.54 18.13 11.98
C VAL A 65 -8.08 17.28 13.13
N GLU A 66 -7.24 16.44 13.74
CA GLU A 66 -7.57 15.68 14.95
C GLU A 66 -8.04 16.60 16.08
N THR A 67 -7.27 17.67 16.33
CA THR A 67 -7.54 18.66 17.38
C THR A 67 -8.81 19.46 17.09
N VAL A 68 -8.96 19.98 15.87
CA VAL A 68 -10.10 20.82 15.46
C VAL A 68 -11.40 20.04 15.48
N PHE A 69 -11.41 18.77 15.07
CA PHE A 69 -12.62 17.96 15.05
C PHE A 69 -12.89 17.23 16.38
N GLY A 70 -11.92 17.17 17.31
CA GLY A 70 -12.06 16.41 18.55
C GLY A 70 -12.37 14.94 18.30
N ILE A 71 -11.62 14.33 17.37
CA ILE A 71 -11.74 12.92 16.96
C ILE A 71 -10.45 12.18 17.27
N ASP A 72 -10.46 10.86 17.07
CA ASP A 72 -9.28 10.01 17.22
C ASP A 72 -8.75 9.63 15.82
N ILE A 73 -7.54 10.08 15.48
CA ILE A 73 -6.87 9.73 14.22
C ILE A 73 -5.64 8.86 14.52
N GLU A 74 -5.81 7.54 14.44
CA GLU A 74 -4.70 6.63 14.72
C GLU A 74 -3.66 6.66 13.59
N ILE A 75 -2.40 6.97 13.94
CA ILE A 75 -1.27 6.97 13.01
C ILE A 75 -0.69 5.56 12.91
N LEU A 76 -0.95 4.90 11.78
CA LEU A 76 -0.47 3.55 11.49
C LEU A 76 0.90 3.62 10.82
N ARG A 77 1.89 2.90 11.35
CA ARG A 77 3.25 2.82 10.81
C ARG A 77 3.61 1.41 10.34
N PRO A 78 4.41 1.28 9.27
CA PRO A 78 4.90 -0.01 8.82
C PRO A 78 5.98 -0.57 9.76
N ARG A 79 6.09 -1.91 9.83
CA ARG A 79 7.19 -2.58 10.56
C ARG A 79 8.57 -2.30 9.94
N LYS A 80 8.63 -2.14 8.62
CA LYS A 80 9.83 -1.72 7.88
C LYS A 80 9.55 -0.36 7.25
N SER A 81 10.44 0.60 7.46
CA SER A 81 10.34 1.90 6.82
C SER A 81 10.48 1.78 5.29
N PHE A 82 10.13 2.86 4.60
CA PHE A 82 10.41 3.01 3.18
C PHE A 82 11.89 2.75 2.87
N TRP A 83 12.79 3.26 3.71
CA TRP A 83 14.24 3.16 3.53
C TRP A 83 14.73 1.72 3.67
N ASP A 84 14.24 0.98 4.66
CA ASP A 84 14.60 -0.43 4.87
C ASP A 84 14.23 -1.31 3.68
N LEU A 85 13.09 -1.01 3.04
CA LEU A 85 12.59 -1.73 1.88
C LEU A 85 13.28 -1.26 0.58
N ALA A 86 13.55 0.04 0.43
CA ALA A 86 14.21 0.59 -0.74
C ALA A 86 15.62 0.02 -0.95
N ILE A 87 16.38 -0.22 0.12
CA ILE A 87 17.70 -0.89 0.06
C ILE A 87 17.60 -2.28 -0.57
N GLN A 88 16.50 -3.00 -0.32
CA GLN A 88 16.29 -4.38 -0.78
C GLN A 88 15.61 -4.47 -2.14
N LEU A 89 14.78 -3.48 -2.49
CA LEU A 89 13.87 -3.51 -3.64
C LEU A 89 14.19 -2.47 -4.72
N GLY A 90 15.12 -1.56 -4.44
CA GLY A 90 15.39 -0.40 -5.29
C GLY A 90 14.34 0.72 -5.13
N PRO A 91 14.50 1.82 -5.89
CA PRO A 91 13.54 2.92 -5.87
C PRO A 91 12.14 2.45 -6.29
N PRO A 92 11.07 3.02 -5.70
CA PRO A 92 9.74 2.80 -6.23
C PRO A 92 9.65 3.39 -7.63
N SER A 93 8.91 2.74 -8.52
CA SER A 93 8.69 3.25 -9.88
C SER A 93 7.26 2.93 -10.32
N ILE A 94 6.82 3.53 -11.43
CA ILE A 94 5.55 3.22 -12.08
C ILE A 94 5.49 1.72 -12.44
N ASN A 95 6.65 1.13 -12.77
CA ASN A 95 6.80 -0.28 -13.11
C ASN A 95 7.09 -1.19 -11.91
N SER A 96 7.43 -0.60 -10.76
CA SER A 96 7.87 -1.27 -9.52
C SER A 96 7.22 -0.65 -8.29
N ARG A 97 5.89 -0.74 -8.21
CA ARG A 97 5.09 -0.15 -7.11
C ARG A 97 5.01 -1.08 -5.90
N TRP A 98 6.15 -1.41 -5.31
CA TRP A 98 6.22 -2.27 -4.12
C TRP A 98 5.75 -1.57 -2.84
N CYS A 99 5.80 -0.23 -2.78
CA CYS A 99 5.52 0.56 -1.58
C CYS A 99 4.07 0.45 -1.08
N CYS A 100 3.05 0.58 -1.94
CA CYS A 100 1.66 0.55 -1.46
C CYS A 100 1.26 -0.78 -0.79
N PRO A 101 1.56 -1.97 -1.37
CA PRO A 101 1.28 -3.26 -0.72
C PRO A 101 1.98 -3.45 0.63
N THR A 102 3.18 -2.89 0.81
CA THR A 102 4.06 -3.15 1.96
C THR A 102 3.92 -2.11 3.06
N ILE A 103 3.70 -0.84 2.69
CA ILE A 103 3.77 0.31 3.60
C ILE A 103 2.40 0.94 3.87
N LYS A 104 1.40 0.72 3.00
CA LYS A 104 0.06 1.31 3.18
C LYS A 104 -1.03 0.29 3.50
N PHE A 105 -1.16 -0.75 2.65
CA PHE A 105 -2.30 -1.65 2.75
C PHE A 105 -2.14 -2.70 3.85
N GLN A 106 -0.92 -3.07 4.22
CA GLN A 106 -0.69 -4.00 5.33
C GLN A 106 -1.28 -3.43 6.62
N GLN A 107 -0.95 -2.18 6.93
CA GLN A 107 -1.24 -1.44 8.15
C GLN A 107 -2.76 -1.27 8.29
N LEU A 108 -3.40 -0.85 7.19
CA LEU A 108 -4.86 -0.72 7.14
C LEU A 108 -5.59 -2.05 7.34
N ASN A 109 -5.08 -3.16 6.79
CA ASN A 109 -5.71 -4.48 6.99
C ASN A 109 -5.53 -4.97 8.44
N GLU A 110 -4.35 -4.73 9.02
CA GLU A 110 -4.05 -5.10 10.40
C GLU A 110 -4.91 -4.31 11.39
N TYR A 111 -4.96 -2.99 11.24
CA TYR A 111 -5.85 -2.12 12.03
C TYR A 111 -7.30 -2.58 11.92
N ALA A 112 -7.78 -2.84 10.70
CA ALA A 112 -9.17 -3.23 10.49
C ALA A 112 -9.51 -4.54 11.20
N ARG A 113 -8.61 -5.52 11.15
CA ARG A 113 -8.79 -6.81 11.82
C ARG A 113 -8.82 -6.66 13.33
N ASN A 114 -7.83 -5.95 13.89
CA ASN A 114 -7.65 -5.82 15.34
C ASN A 114 -8.77 -5.00 15.98
N ASN A 115 -9.35 -4.05 15.23
CA ASN A 115 -10.40 -3.15 15.71
C ASN A 115 -11.81 -3.51 15.19
N GLY A 116 -11.97 -4.65 14.51
CA GLY A 116 -13.27 -5.11 13.99
C GLY A 116 -13.89 -4.19 12.93
N ILE A 117 -13.08 -3.43 12.20
CA ILE A 117 -13.52 -2.53 11.12
C ILE A 117 -13.89 -3.36 9.89
N GLN A 118 -15.10 -3.13 9.40
CA GLN A 118 -15.64 -3.75 8.19
C GLN A 118 -15.74 -2.77 7.03
N TYR A 119 -15.69 -1.47 7.31
CA TYR A 119 -15.85 -0.41 6.32
C TYR A 119 -14.79 0.67 6.45
N TYR A 120 -14.13 1.02 5.35
CA TYR A 120 -13.32 2.22 5.24
C TYR A 120 -14.02 3.27 4.39
N ILE A 121 -14.24 4.46 4.97
CA ILE A 121 -14.64 5.64 4.21
C ILE A 121 -13.39 6.22 3.53
N THR A 122 -13.48 6.51 2.23
CA THR A 122 -12.39 7.09 1.45
C THR A 122 -12.86 8.30 0.63
N GLY A 123 -11.96 9.25 0.41
CA GLY A 123 -12.19 10.45 -0.41
C GLY A 123 -12.02 10.23 -1.92
N LEU A 124 -12.36 9.05 -2.46
CA LEU A 124 -12.20 8.80 -3.90
C LEU A 124 -13.31 9.48 -4.71
N ARG A 125 -12.95 9.95 -5.91
CA ARG A 125 -13.84 10.53 -6.92
C ARG A 125 -13.58 9.91 -8.29
N LYS A 126 -14.63 9.71 -9.09
CA LYS A 126 -14.52 9.21 -10.47
C LYS A 126 -13.70 10.13 -11.36
N SER A 127 -13.81 11.44 -11.12
CA SER A 127 -13.15 12.48 -11.91
C SER A 127 -11.64 12.60 -11.69
N GLU A 128 -11.04 11.82 -10.78
CA GLU A 128 -9.58 11.85 -10.54
C GLU A 128 -8.76 11.12 -11.62
N SER A 129 -9.33 10.12 -12.31
CA SER A 129 -8.63 9.42 -13.40
C SER A 129 -9.58 8.55 -14.22
N LEU A 130 -9.24 8.28 -15.47
CA LEU A 130 -10.01 7.38 -16.36
C LEU A 130 -10.25 5.99 -15.72
N ILE A 131 -9.26 5.47 -14.99
CA ILE A 131 -9.34 4.16 -14.32
C ILE A 131 -10.41 4.14 -13.23
N ARG A 132 -10.72 5.29 -12.62
CA ARG A 132 -11.68 5.40 -11.51
C ARG A 132 -13.12 5.62 -11.98
N LYS A 133 -13.37 5.74 -13.29
CA LYS A 133 -14.70 6.02 -13.84
C LYS A 133 -15.76 5.00 -13.39
N ASP A 134 -15.37 3.74 -13.24
CA ASP A 134 -16.26 2.64 -12.88
C ASP A 134 -16.36 2.38 -11.37
N TYR A 135 -15.68 3.19 -10.54
CA TYR A 135 -15.70 3.03 -9.08
C TYR A 135 -17.09 3.37 -8.54
N LYS A 136 -17.53 2.57 -7.57
CA LYS A 136 -18.90 2.64 -7.03
C LYS A 136 -18.92 3.30 -5.66
N LYS A 137 -20.10 3.74 -5.23
CA LYS A 137 -20.31 4.31 -3.88
C LYS A 137 -19.98 3.29 -2.77
N VAL A 138 -20.26 2.02 -3.03
CA VAL A 138 -19.84 0.86 -2.23
C VAL A 138 -18.99 -0.03 -3.12
N ASP A 139 -17.74 -0.25 -2.74
CA ASP A 139 -16.77 -0.97 -3.57
C ASP A 139 -15.87 -1.90 -2.75
N LYS A 140 -15.09 -2.74 -3.42
CA LYS A 140 -14.06 -3.59 -2.80
C LYS A 140 -12.69 -3.11 -3.24
N ASN A 141 -11.80 -2.89 -2.28
CA ASN A 141 -10.40 -2.65 -2.59
C ASN A 141 -9.67 -4.01 -2.72
N PRO A 142 -9.07 -4.35 -3.88
CA PRO A 142 -8.38 -5.63 -4.07
C PRO A 142 -7.26 -5.90 -3.05
N MET A 143 -6.65 -4.83 -2.51
CA MET A 143 -5.56 -4.89 -1.53
C MET A 143 -6.02 -4.94 -0.08
N LEU A 144 -7.29 -4.65 0.17
CA LEU A 144 -7.98 -4.77 1.47
C LEU A 144 -9.23 -5.64 1.30
N PRO A 145 -9.08 -6.93 0.96
CA PRO A 145 -10.20 -7.76 0.52
C PRO A 145 -11.27 -8.02 1.58
N ASN A 146 -10.98 -7.68 2.84
CA ASN A 146 -11.83 -7.95 4.00
C ASN A 146 -12.57 -6.70 4.49
N VAL A 147 -12.33 -5.55 3.84
CA VAL A 147 -12.92 -4.28 4.20
C VAL A 147 -13.65 -3.72 2.98
N ILE A 148 -14.90 -3.32 3.17
CA ILE A 148 -15.71 -2.67 2.16
C ILE A 148 -15.33 -1.19 2.12
N GLN A 149 -15.15 -0.65 0.92
CA GLN A 149 -14.81 0.74 0.71
C GLN A 149 -16.10 1.56 0.48
N LEU A 150 -16.25 2.65 1.22
CA LEU A 150 -17.36 3.59 1.14
C LEU A 150 -16.86 4.90 0.55
N ASN A 151 -17.44 5.33 -0.58
CA ASN A 151 -17.01 6.51 -1.32
C ASN A 151 -18.13 7.57 -1.31
N PRO A 152 -18.34 8.32 -0.21
CA PRO A 152 -19.46 9.25 -0.09
C PRO A 152 -19.42 10.41 -1.10
N ILE A 153 -18.23 10.74 -1.61
CA ILE A 153 -18.00 11.84 -2.55
C ILE A 153 -17.69 11.37 -3.97
N ILE A 154 -18.02 10.13 -4.32
CA ILE A 154 -17.59 9.48 -5.57
C ILE A 154 -17.94 10.27 -6.85
N ASP A 155 -19.08 10.97 -6.85
CA ASP A 155 -19.59 11.79 -7.96
C ASP A 155 -19.38 13.30 -7.75
N TRP A 156 -18.51 13.70 -6.81
CA TRP A 156 -18.15 15.10 -6.60
C TRP A 156 -17.09 15.54 -7.61
N SER A 157 -17.20 16.79 -8.05
CA SER A 157 -16.14 17.47 -8.80
C SER A 157 -15.12 18.03 -7.82
N GLU A 158 -13.95 18.43 -8.33
CA GLU A 158 -12.97 19.15 -7.50
C GLU A 158 -13.51 20.49 -7.00
N LYS A 159 -14.32 21.17 -7.82
CA LYS A 159 -15.01 22.40 -7.42
C LYS A 159 -15.94 22.16 -6.23
N ASP A 160 -16.74 21.08 -6.26
CA ASP A 160 -17.62 20.73 -5.13
C ASP A 160 -16.82 20.53 -3.83
N VAL A 161 -15.63 19.91 -3.92
CA VAL A 161 -14.74 19.66 -2.75
C VAL A 161 -14.25 20.98 -2.15
N TRP A 162 -13.72 21.89 -2.97
CA TRP A 162 -13.23 23.18 -2.49
C TRP A 162 -14.36 24.10 -2.00
N GLU A 163 -15.51 24.12 -2.68
CA GLU A 163 -16.70 24.84 -2.20
C GLU A 163 -17.16 24.32 -0.84
N TYR A 164 -17.09 23.01 -0.61
CA TYR A 164 -17.43 22.41 0.68
C TYR A 164 -16.44 22.79 1.79
N ILE A 165 -15.14 22.72 1.51
CA ILE A 165 -14.08 23.13 2.46
C ILE A 165 -14.31 24.58 2.90
N LYS A 166 -14.53 25.48 1.93
CA LYS A 166 -14.80 26.90 2.21
C LYS A 166 -16.10 27.11 2.99
N LYS A 167 -17.19 26.44 2.59
CA LYS A 167 -18.50 26.58 3.23
C LYS A 167 -18.48 26.17 4.70
N HIS A 168 -17.70 25.16 5.05
CA HIS A 168 -17.63 24.60 6.40
C HIS A 168 -16.43 25.10 7.20
N ASP A 169 -15.67 26.06 6.68
CA ASP A 169 -14.49 26.63 7.32
C ASP A 169 -13.51 25.54 7.81
N LEU A 170 -13.24 24.56 6.94
CA LEU A 170 -12.37 23.43 7.30
C LEU A 170 -10.89 23.85 7.22
N PRO A 171 -10.01 23.24 8.03
CA PRO A 171 -8.57 23.47 7.97
C PRO A 171 -8.01 23.36 6.54
N SER A 172 -7.12 24.28 6.16
CA SER A 172 -6.57 24.33 4.80
C SER A 172 -5.64 23.14 4.55
N PRO A 173 -5.96 22.22 3.61
CA PRO A 173 -5.09 21.10 3.31
C PRO A 173 -3.72 21.56 2.78
N PRO A 174 -2.60 20.99 3.23
CA PRO A 174 -1.28 21.51 2.91
C PRO A 174 -0.90 21.25 1.45
N THR A 175 0.10 21.98 0.97
CA THR A 175 0.80 21.81 -0.31
C THR A 175 0.03 22.15 -1.59
N TYR A 176 -1.30 22.28 -1.55
CA TYR A 176 -2.07 22.71 -2.72
C TYR A 176 -1.74 24.15 -3.13
N GLU A 177 -1.57 25.05 -2.17
CA GLU A 177 -1.11 26.43 -2.39
C GLU A 177 0.33 26.49 -2.91
N ASP A 178 1.14 25.48 -2.59
CA ASP A 178 2.50 25.32 -3.13
C ASP A 178 2.51 24.78 -4.57
N GLY A 179 1.34 24.52 -5.18
CA GLY A 179 1.20 24.05 -6.55
C GLY A 179 1.17 22.53 -6.73
N LEU A 180 1.04 21.76 -5.64
CA LEU A 180 0.88 20.31 -5.71
C LEU A 180 -0.58 19.93 -6.01
N SER A 181 -0.76 18.93 -6.88
CA SER A 181 -2.10 18.44 -7.24
C SER A 181 -2.65 17.41 -6.24
N ARG A 182 -1.74 16.82 -5.44
CA ARG A 182 -2.05 15.70 -4.55
C ARG A 182 -1.12 15.62 -3.33
N ASN A 183 -1.74 15.42 -2.17
CA ASN A 183 -1.05 15.07 -0.93
C ASN A 183 -0.68 13.58 -0.89
N GLY A 184 0.41 13.28 -0.19
CA GLY A 184 0.95 11.94 0.02
C GLY A 184 2.47 11.94 0.00
N CYS A 185 3.04 10.73 -0.13
CA CYS A 185 4.47 10.47 -0.03
C CYS A 185 5.31 11.42 -0.90
N VAL A 186 6.39 11.96 -0.33
CA VAL A 186 7.31 12.90 -0.98
C VAL A 186 7.96 12.27 -2.21
N ILE A 187 8.35 11.00 -2.13
CA ILE A 187 9.07 10.25 -3.18
C ILE A 187 8.11 9.37 -4.01
N CYS A 188 6.94 9.90 -4.38
CA CYS A 188 5.98 9.13 -5.18
C CYS A 188 6.33 9.21 -6.68
N PRO A 189 6.57 8.08 -7.38
CA PRO A 189 6.98 8.09 -8.79
C PRO A 189 5.88 8.58 -9.75
N TYR A 190 4.64 8.73 -9.27
CA TYR A 190 3.50 9.26 -10.02
C TYR A 190 3.35 10.77 -9.92
N LYS A 191 4.26 11.47 -9.24
CA LYS A 191 4.28 12.94 -9.25
C LYS A 191 4.87 13.44 -10.57
N SER A 192 4.31 14.55 -11.06
CA SER A 192 4.84 15.24 -12.23
C SER A 192 6.24 15.78 -11.95
N GLN A 193 6.99 16.11 -13.00
CA GLN A 193 8.33 16.69 -12.86
C GLN A 193 8.29 18.01 -12.06
N LYS A 194 7.30 18.86 -12.36
CA LYS A 194 7.05 20.12 -11.63
C LYS A 194 6.79 19.90 -10.14
N GLU A 195 5.98 18.89 -9.78
CA GLU A 195 5.72 18.56 -8.37
C GLU A 195 6.96 18.02 -7.67
N ILE A 196 7.82 17.28 -8.38
CA ILE A 196 9.08 16.77 -7.83
C ILE A 196 10.03 17.93 -7.52
N GLU A 197 10.23 18.85 -8.46
CA GLU A 197 11.05 20.05 -8.25
C GLU A 197 10.55 20.83 -7.04
N LYS A 198 9.23 21.04 -6.95
CA LYS A 198 8.65 21.73 -5.80
C LYS A 198 8.88 20.99 -4.49
N LEU A 199 8.78 19.66 -4.48
CA LEU A 199 9.03 18.88 -3.27
C LEU A 199 10.50 18.86 -2.87
N LYS A 200 11.46 19.01 -3.79
CA LYS A 200 12.87 19.19 -3.43
C LYS A 200 13.10 20.47 -2.63
N GLU A 201 12.37 21.54 -2.98
CA GLU A 201 12.39 22.79 -2.22
C GLU A 201 11.71 22.63 -0.85
N LEU A 202 10.55 21.97 -0.81
CA LEU A 202 9.73 21.88 0.41
C LEU A 202 10.25 20.86 1.42
N GLU A 203 10.86 19.77 0.95
CA GLU A 203 11.26 18.61 1.77
C GLU A 203 12.71 18.18 1.42
N PRO A 204 13.70 19.08 1.56
CA PRO A 204 15.06 18.86 1.08
C PRO A 204 15.74 17.66 1.75
N ASP A 205 15.50 17.42 3.03
CA ASP A 205 16.13 16.31 3.77
C ASP A 205 15.73 14.93 3.22
N ILE A 206 14.43 14.76 2.92
CA ILE A 206 13.91 13.52 2.34
C ILE A 206 14.45 13.32 0.93
N TRP A 207 14.52 14.40 0.14
CA TRP A 207 15.02 14.33 -1.23
C TRP A 207 16.53 14.10 -1.31
N ASN A 208 17.33 14.79 -0.50
CA ASN A 208 18.78 14.61 -0.45
C ASN A 208 19.12 13.15 -0.11
N ARG A 209 18.48 12.60 0.93
CA ARG A 209 18.63 11.17 1.28
C ARG A 209 18.21 10.25 0.14
N PHE A 210 17.16 10.58 -0.60
CA PHE A 210 16.72 9.79 -1.73
C PHE A 210 17.69 9.85 -2.91
N GLU A 211 18.26 11.01 -3.21
CA GLU A 211 19.27 11.18 -4.25
C GLU A 211 20.56 10.44 -3.92
N GLU A 212 21.02 10.46 -2.67
CA GLU A 212 22.12 9.63 -2.20
C GLU A 212 21.83 8.14 -2.38
N PHE A 213 20.62 7.70 -2.01
CA PHE A 213 20.17 6.34 -2.24
C PHE A 213 20.19 5.97 -3.74
N LEU A 214 19.69 6.86 -4.62
CA LEU A 214 19.70 6.61 -6.06
C LEU A 214 21.13 6.50 -6.61
N LYS A 215 22.05 7.36 -6.18
CA LYS A 215 23.47 7.31 -6.56
C LYS A 215 24.11 6.00 -6.12
N PHE A 216 23.96 5.64 -4.84
CA PHE A 216 24.45 4.36 -4.30
C PHE A 216 23.89 3.18 -5.08
N TYR A 217 22.59 3.18 -5.33
CA TYR A 217 21.90 2.08 -6.00
C TYR A 217 22.32 1.94 -7.47
N ALA A 218 22.51 3.05 -8.18
CA ALA A 218 22.97 3.07 -9.56
C ALA A 218 24.43 2.62 -9.68
N GLN A 219 25.31 3.04 -8.78
CA GLN A 219 26.71 2.58 -8.71
C GLN A 219 26.79 1.09 -8.44
N LYS A 220 26.00 0.57 -7.48
CA LYS A 220 25.93 -0.86 -7.16
C LYS A 220 25.53 -1.73 -8.36
N LEU A 221 24.80 -1.15 -9.32
CA LEU A 221 24.33 -1.83 -10.51
C LEU A 221 25.17 -1.54 -11.76
N GLU A 222 26.20 -0.70 -11.64
CA GLU A 222 27.03 -0.27 -12.76
C GLU A 222 26.18 0.24 -13.93
N LEU A 223 25.16 1.07 -13.64
CA LEU A 223 24.25 1.58 -14.67
C LEU A 223 25.02 2.48 -15.65
N PRO A 224 24.95 2.23 -16.98
CA PRO A 224 25.69 3.01 -17.96
C PRO A 224 25.20 4.47 -18.03
N ASP A 225 23.89 4.70 -17.90
CA ASP A 225 23.26 6.01 -18.04
C ASP A 225 22.90 6.65 -16.69
N LEU A 226 23.88 6.80 -15.80
CA LEU A 226 23.69 7.33 -14.44
C LEU A 226 22.98 8.70 -14.44
N LYS A 227 23.35 9.59 -15.36
CA LYS A 227 22.78 10.95 -15.45
C LYS A 227 21.29 10.91 -15.78
N GLU A 228 20.88 10.07 -16.73
CA GLU A 228 19.47 9.92 -17.11
C GLU A 228 18.65 9.29 -15.96
N PHE A 229 19.21 8.26 -15.32
CA PHE A 229 18.57 7.60 -14.19
C PHE A 229 18.29 8.59 -13.03
N LEU A 230 19.29 9.41 -12.67
CA LEU A 230 19.17 10.42 -11.61
C LEU A 230 18.23 11.57 -12.01
N ASN A 231 18.17 11.93 -13.30
CA ASN A 231 17.28 12.98 -13.82
C ASN A 231 15.83 12.48 -14.07
N GLY A 232 15.28 11.73 -13.12
CA GLY A 232 13.90 11.28 -13.16
C GLY A 232 13.64 9.97 -13.92
N GLY A 233 14.65 9.38 -14.57
CA GLY A 233 14.55 8.07 -15.25
C GLY A 233 14.18 6.92 -14.29
N TRP A 234 14.60 7.02 -13.03
CA TRP A 234 14.24 6.06 -11.97
C TRP A 234 12.72 5.81 -11.83
N ARG A 235 11.87 6.78 -12.18
CA ARG A 235 10.40 6.68 -12.09
C ARG A 235 9.80 5.64 -13.03
N PHE A 236 10.49 5.34 -14.13
CA PHE A 236 10.07 4.35 -15.12
C PHE A 236 10.93 3.08 -15.04
N TRP A 237 11.96 3.11 -14.21
CA TRP A 237 12.95 2.06 -14.16
C TRP A 237 12.40 0.75 -13.59
N ARG A 238 12.97 -0.37 -14.04
CA ARG A 238 12.67 -1.70 -13.56
C ARG A 238 13.96 -2.43 -13.17
N PRO A 239 14.03 -3.10 -12.01
CA PRO A 239 15.21 -3.84 -11.61
C PRO A 239 15.68 -4.88 -12.63
N PRO A 240 16.98 -4.87 -13.04
CA PRO A 240 17.59 -5.93 -13.85
C PRO A 240 17.75 -7.18 -12.98
N THR A 241 16.63 -7.86 -12.76
CA THR A 241 16.51 -8.96 -11.82
C THR A 241 17.23 -10.19 -12.35
N LYS A 242 18.36 -10.57 -11.72
CA LYS A 242 19.08 -11.82 -11.97
C LYS A 242 18.25 -12.99 -11.42
N ARG A 243 17.89 -13.92 -12.29
CA ARG A 243 17.10 -15.12 -11.94
C ARG A 243 18.03 -16.31 -11.81
N LYS A 244 18.05 -16.93 -10.63
CA LYS A 244 18.80 -18.18 -10.38
C LYS A 244 17.82 -19.32 -10.16
N ILE A 245 18.00 -20.42 -10.89
CA ILE A 245 17.27 -21.66 -10.62
C ILE A 245 17.96 -22.33 -9.43
N VAL A 246 17.21 -22.55 -8.36
CA VAL A 246 17.74 -23.12 -7.10
C VAL A 246 17.14 -24.48 -6.78
N GLY A 247 16.37 -25.04 -7.71
CA GLY A 247 15.75 -26.32 -7.52
C GLY A 247 14.73 -26.67 -8.58
N ARG A 248 14.23 -27.90 -8.48
CA ARG A 248 13.21 -28.47 -9.36
C ARG A 248 12.04 -28.97 -8.53
N LEU A 249 10.83 -28.70 -9.02
CA LEU A 249 9.62 -29.29 -8.51
C LEU A 249 9.16 -30.35 -9.51
N ASN A 250 9.37 -31.62 -9.14
CA ASN A 250 9.13 -32.78 -9.98
C ASN A 250 7.63 -33.03 -10.19
N SER A 251 7.32 -33.88 -11.17
CA SER A 251 5.94 -34.22 -11.49
C SER A 251 5.23 -34.99 -10.35
N ASP A 252 5.96 -35.82 -9.63
CA ASP A 252 5.48 -36.49 -8.42
C ASP A 252 5.33 -35.55 -7.20
N GLY A 253 5.69 -34.26 -7.34
CA GLY A 253 5.61 -33.26 -6.28
C GLY A 253 6.85 -33.18 -5.39
N LYS A 254 7.89 -33.99 -5.65
CA LYS A 254 9.15 -33.90 -4.92
C LYS A 254 9.91 -32.62 -5.26
N LEU A 255 10.49 -32.01 -4.23
CA LEU A 255 11.31 -30.82 -4.33
C LEU A 255 12.79 -31.19 -4.20
N GLU A 256 13.58 -30.84 -5.20
CA GLU A 256 15.03 -30.95 -5.17
C GLU A 256 15.62 -29.54 -5.15
N LEU A 257 16.34 -29.17 -4.09
CA LEU A 257 17.01 -27.88 -3.99
C LEU A 257 18.53 -28.01 -4.16
N THR A 258 19.14 -26.96 -4.72
CA THR A 258 20.59 -26.83 -4.89
C THR A 258 21.13 -25.63 -4.09
N ASN A 259 22.46 -25.61 -3.85
CA ASN A 259 23.21 -24.45 -3.38
C ASN A 259 22.85 -23.89 -1.99
N GLY A 260 22.65 -24.75 -0.98
CA GLY A 260 22.53 -24.32 0.42
C GLY A 260 21.25 -23.57 0.80
N LEU A 261 20.32 -23.38 -0.15
CA LEU A 261 18.98 -22.84 0.12
C LEU A 261 17.98 -23.91 0.60
N GLY A 262 18.48 -25.13 0.86
CA GLY A 262 17.76 -26.23 1.48
C GLY A 262 17.27 -25.84 2.88
N LYS A 263 15.99 -25.49 2.99
CA LYS A 263 15.34 -25.38 4.29
C LYS A 263 14.93 -26.76 4.76
N LYS A 264 15.19 -27.07 6.05
CA LYS A 264 14.70 -28.30 6.69
C LYS A 264 13.17 -28.42 6.54
N GLU A 265 12.47 -27.31 6.72
CA GLU A 265 11.03 -27.22 6.55
C GLU A 265 10.61 -25.90 5.89
N PHE A 266 9.60 -25.97 5.03
CA PHE A 266 8.99 -24.81 4.39
C PHE A 266 7.75 -24.39 5.14
N ARG A 267 7.85 -23.29 5.87
CA ARG A 267 6.78 -22.74 6.70
C ARG A 267 5.52 -22.43 5.90
N LEU A 268 5.67 -21.89 4.70
CA LEU A 268 4.51 -21.46 3.92
C LEU A 268 3.74 -22.62 3.30
N LEU A 269 4.31 -23.83 3.23
CA LEU A 269 3.61 -24.99 2.67
C LEU A 269 2.37 -25.38 3.49
N GLY A 270 2.35 -25.12 4.79
CA GLY A 270 1.16 -25.40 5.63
C GLY A 270 -0.08 -24.57 5.25
N ILE A 271 0.05 -23.53 4.40
CA ILE A 271 -1.11 -22.83 3.80
C ILE A 271 -1.93 -23.77 2.91
N LEU A 272 -1.34 -24.86 2.43
CA LEU A 272 -2.00 -25.82 1.57
C LEU A 272 -2.75 -26.86 2.40
N ASN A 273 -3.95 -27.24 1.97
CA ASN A 273 -4.75 -28.29 2.61
C ASN A 273 -5.24 -29.31 1.57
N GLY A 274 -5.27 -30.59 1.96
CA GLY A 274 -5.76 -31.71 1.17
C GLY A 274 -4.70 -32.40 0.29
N ASN A 275 -5.05 -33.59 -0.23
CA ASN A 275 -4.12 -34.47 -0.94
C ASN A 275 -3.84 -34.05 -2.41
N LYS A 276 -4.63 -33.12 -2.98
CA LYS A 276 -4.47 -32.66 -4.38
C LYS A 276 -4.24 -31.15 -4.45
N ILE A 277 -3.00 -30.75 -4.17
CA ILE A 277 -2.60 -29.35 -4.21
C ILE A 277 -2.08 -28.99 -5.61
N PRO A 278 -2.58 -27.92 -6.27
CA PRO A 278 -2.06 -27.50 -7.56
C PRO A 278 -0.56 -27.17 -7.49
N ARG A 279 0.27 -27.81 -8.35
CA ARG A 279 1.73 -27.58 -8.42
C ARG A 279 2.10 -26.10 -8.49
N ARG A 280 1.29 -25.29 -9.19
CA ARG A 280 1.46 -23.84 -9.27
C ARG A 280 1.45 -23.15 -7.89
N LYS A 281 0.59 -23.58 -6.97
CA LYS A 281 0.53 -23.01 -5.61
C LYS A 281 1.73 -23.44 -4.77
N ILE A 282 2.14 -24.71 -4.86
CA ILE A 282 3.35 -25.23 -4.20
C ILE A 282 4.57 -24.41 -4.64
N LYS A 283 4.76 -24.25 -5.96
CA LYS A 283 5.84 -23.43 -6.52
C LYS A 283 5.77 -21.99 -6.01
N ILE A 284 4.61 -21.35 -6.06
CA ILE A 284 4.47 -19.96 -5.59
C ILE A 284 4.85 -19.84 -4.11
N LEU A 285 4.45 -20.80 -3.26
CA LEU A 285 4.76 -20.78 -1.83
C LEU A 285 6.25 -20.98 -1.56
N ILE A 286 6.88 -21.96 -2.21
CA ILE A 286 8.32 -22.19 -2.09
C ILE A 286 9.09 -20.97 -2.58
N GLU A 287 8.77 -20.46 -3.78
CA GLU A 287 9.42 -19.25 -4.33
C GLU A 287 9.16 -18.02 -3.45
N LYS A 288 7.99 -17.91 -2.82
CA LYS A 288 7.70 -16.84 -1.86
C LYS A 288 8.55 -16.96 -0.61
N GLU A 289 8.79 -18.17 -0.14
CA GLU A 289 9.59 -18.43 1.05
C GLU A 289 11.09 -18.19 0.83
N VAL A 290 11.67 -18.70 -0.26
CA VAL A 290 13.11 -18.51 -0.56
C VAL A 290 13.45 -17.07 -0.97
N ASN A 291 12.46 -16.31 -1.46
CA ASN A 291 12.63 -14.88 -1.78
C ASN A 291 12.09 -13.95 -0.68
N CYS A 292 11.73 -14.48 0.50
CA CYS A 292 11.12 -13.66 1.53
C CYS A 292 12.11 -12.61 2.04
N ILE A 293 11.65 -11.37 2.10
CA ILE A 293 12.39 -10.22 2.65
C ILE A 293 11.65 -9.59 3.84
N GLY A 294 10.63 -10.27 4.36
CA GLY A 294 9.83 -9.75 5.46
C GLY A 294 9.09 -8.45 5.17
N CYS A 295 8.72 -8.18 3.92
CA CYS A 295 8.08 -6.90 3.54
C CYS A 295 6.59 -6.80 3.91
N GLY A 296 6.00 -7.87 4.44
CA GLY A 296 4.63 -7.84 4.94
C GLY A 296 3.50 -7.77 3.90
N ALA A 297 3.77 -7.64 2.60
CA ALA A 297 2.72 -7.47 1.59
C ALA A 297 1.63 -8.56 1.55
N CYS A 298 1.94 -9.80 1.96
CA CYS A 298 0.91 -10.85 2.05
C CYS A 298 -0.01 -10.72 3.27
N LEU A 299 0.40 -10.00 4.31
CA LEU A 299 -0.41 -9.74 5.51
C LEU A 299 -1.63 -8.90 5.14
N SER A 300 -1.50 -7.99 4.16
CA SER A 300 -2.62 -7.18 3.67
C SER A 300 -3.72 -8.02 3.01
N LEU A 301 -3.38 -9.21 2.52
CA LEU A 301 -4.29 -10.11 1.80
C LEU A 301 -4.89 -11.19 2.69
N CYS A 302 -4.37 -11.39 3.90
CA CYS A 302 -4.80 -12.43 4.82
C CYS A 302 -6.06 -11.99 5.59
N PRO A 303 -7.21 -12.69 5.43
CA PRO A 303 -8.44 -12.38 6.16
C PRO A 303 -8.37 -12.65 7.66
N THR A 304 -7.72 -13.74 8.04
CA THR A 304 -7.75 -14.25 9.42
C THR A 304 -6.58 -13.77 10.26
N GLY A 305 -5.61 -13.08 9.67
CA GLY A 305 -4.35 -12.75 10.35
C GLY A 305 -3.44 -13.94 10.57
N ALA A 306 -3.68 -15.07 9.88
CA ALA A 306 -2.81 -16.25 9.95
C ALA A 306 -1.37 -16.00 9.50
N ILE A 307 -1.14 -15.02 8.62
CA ILE A 307 0.20 -14.69 8.15
C ILE A 307 0.78 -13.60 9.04
N LYS A 308 1.98 -13.84 9.59
CA LYS A 308 2.72 -12.88 10.43
C LYS A 308 4.16 -12.73 9.95
N ILE A 309 4.89 -11.79 10.55
CA ILE A 309 6.34 -11.72 10.45
C ILE A 309 6.92 -12.22 11.77
N ASN A 310 7.75 -13.26 11.75
CA ASN A 310 8.35 -13.83 12.95
C ASN A 310 9.54 -12.99 13.47
N ASP A 311 10.23 -13.49 14.49
CA ASP A 311 11.37 -12.82 15.13
C ASP A 311 12.60 -12.75 14.22
N GLU A 312 12.74 -13.71 13.31
CA GLU A 312 13.76 -13.69 12.23
C GLU A 312 13.46 -12.64 11.14
N GLY A 313 12.35 -11.90 11.25
CA GLY A 313 11.99 -10.86 10.30
C GLY A 313 11.52 -11.39 8.95
N VAL A 314 11.05 -12.64 8.88
CA VAL A 314 10.51 -13.26 7.66
C VAL A 314 9.05 -13.68 7.87
N VAL A 315 8.35 -13.92 6.77
CA VAL A 315 6.94 -14.31 6.80
C VAL A 315 6.79 -15.71 7.35
N ASP A 316 5.81 -15.88 8.24
CA ASP A 316 5.43 -17.15 8.84
C ASP A 316 3.89 -17.29 8.86
N VAL A 317 3.40 -18.51 9.10
CA VAL A 317 1.96 -18.81 9.12
C VAL A 317 1.55 -19.54 10.40
N GLU A 318 0.53 -19.01 11.08
CA GLU A 318 -0.19 -19.68 12.16
C GLU A 318 -1.30 -20.54 11.55
N LEU A 319 -1.05 -21.85 11.47
CA LEU A 319 -1.93 -22.80 10.76
C LEU A 319 -3.33 -22.86 11.37
N GLU A 320 -3.45 -22.77 12.69
CA GLU A 320 -4.74 -22.77 13.39
C GLU A 320 -5.65 -21.61 13.00
N LYS A 321 -5.07 -20.49 12.54
CA LYS A 321 -5.83 -19.33 12.04
C LYS A 321 -6.05 -19.40 10.53
N CYS A 322 -5.37 -20.30 9.81
CA CYS A 322 -5.42 -20.33 8.35
C CYS A 322 -6.70 -21.00 7.86
N ASN A 323 -7.53 -20.27 7.12
CA ASN A 323 -8.74 -20.83 6.51
C ASN A 323 -8.51 -21.33 5.06
N HIS A 324 -7.24 -21.47 4.63
CA HIS A 324 -6.87 -21.95 3.30
C HIS A 324 -7.55 -21.21 2.12
N CYS A 325 -7.89 -19.92 2.26
CA CYS A 325 -8.56 -19.16 1.20
C CYS A 325 -7.65 -18.78 0.01
N TYR A 326 -6.33 -18.98 0.14
CA TYR A 326 -5.31 -18.70 -0.87
C TYR A 326 -5.24 -17.24 -1.38
N SER A 327 -5.87 -16.27 -0.70
CA SER A 327 -5.83 -14.85 -1.08
C SER A 327 -4.38 -14.32 -1.19
N CYS A 328 -3.48 -14.77 -0.31
CA CYS A 328 -2.05 -14.44 -0.31
C CYS A 328 -1.27 -15.00 -1.51
N LEU A 329 -1.86 -15.91 -2.30
CA LEU A 329 -1.30 -16.51 -3.52
C LEU A 329 -1.97 -15.97 -4.79
N ASN A 330 -2.81 -14.93 -4.66
CA ASN A 330 -3.49 -14.34 -5.80
C ASN A 330 -2.54 -13.41 -6.58
N THR A 331 -2.10 -13.85 -7.76
CA THR A 331 -1.17 -13.11 -8.61
C THR A 331 -1.77 -11.86 -9.26
N LYS A 332 -3.11 -11.71 -9.26
CA LYS A 332 -3.79 -10.51 -9.76
C LYS A 332 -3.77 -9.38 -8.73
N LYS A 333 -3.89 -9.71 -7.44
CA LYS A 333 -3.88 -8.72 -6.34
C LYS A 333 -2.47 -8.26 -6.02
N LEU A 334 -1.57 -9.21 -5.84
CA LEU A 334 -0.14 -8.96 -5.68
C LEU A 334 0.56 -9.58 -6.87
N ARG A 335 1.11 -8.77 -7.79
CA ARG A 335 1.82 -9.26 -8.98
C ARG A 335 2.77 -10.39 -8.55
N GLY A 336 2.76 -11.53 -9.24
CA GLY A 336 3.63 -12.67 -8.91
C GLY A 336 3.50 -13.26 -7.48
N SER A 337 2.54 -12.79 -6.67
CA SER A 337 2.25 -13.15 -5.27
C SER A 337 3.36 -12.94 -4.24
N CYS A 338 4.48 -12.36 -4.64
CA CYS A 338 5.59 -12.03 -3.75
C CYS A 338 6.35 -10.80 -4.27
N VAL A 339 6.45 -9.76 -3.43
CA VAL A 339 7.19 -8.54 -3.73
C VAL A 339 8.67 -8.85 -3.94
N GLY A 340 9.29 -9.61 -3.03
CA GLY A 340 10.70 -9.96 -3.12
C GLY A 340 11.03 -10.67 -4.43
N ARG A 341 10.20 -11.64 -4.84
CA ARG A 341 10.34 -12.38 -6.10
C ARG A 341 10.25 -11.49 -7.36
N ASN A 342 9.56 -10.36 -7.31
CA ASN A 342 9.38 -9.53 -8.51
C ASN A 342 10.40 -8.41 -8.66
N TYR A 343 10.96 -7.94 -7.53
CA TYR A 343 11.62 -6.64 -7.48
C TYR A 343 13.02 -6.68 -6.86
N LYS A 344 13.41 -7.77 -6.17
CA LYS A 344 14.81 -7.92 -5.74
C LYS A 344 15.72 -8.02 -6.97
N LEU A 345 16.96 -7.57 -6.79
CA LEU A 345 18.02 -7.70 -7.80
C LEU A 345 18.40 -9.16 -8.10
N GLU A 346 18.32 -10.03 -7.09
CA GLU A 346 18.54 -11.46 -7.25
C GLU A 346 17.34 -12.23 -6.71
N VAL A 347 16.77 -13.10 -7.55
CA VAL A 347 15.61 -13.90 -7.23
C VAL A 347 15.85 -15.38 -7.52
N PHE A 348 15.33 -16.21 -6.64
CA PHE A 348 15.48 -17.65 -6.66
C PHE A 348 14.19 -18.29 -7.16
N LEU A 349 14.29 -19.12 -8.20
CA LEU A 349 13.13 -19.73 -8.85
C LEU A 349 13.26 -21.25 -8.86
N LEU A 350 12.12 -21.92 -8.94
CA LEU A 350 12.08 -23.35 -9.21
C LEU A 350 11.82 -23.60 -10.69
N GLN A 351 12.49 -24.59 -11.25
CA GLN A 351 12.16 -25.12 -12.57
C GLN A 351 11.08 -26.20 -12.44
N TYR A 352 10.23 -26.31 -13.47
CA TYR A 352 9.36 -27.46 -13.64
C TYR A 352 10.05 -28.49 -14.51
N SER A 353 9.99 -29.76 -14.11
CA SER A 353 10.22 -30.92 -14.97
C SER A 353 8.91 -31.40 -15.57
#